data_AF-A0A7Y2JT49-F1
#
_entry.id   AF-A0A7Y2JT49-F1
#
_cell.length_a   1.000
_cell.length_b   1.000
_cell.length_c   1.000
_cell.angle_alpha   90.00
_cell.angle_beta   90.00
_cell.angle_gamma   90.00
#
_symmetry.space_group_name_H-M   'P 1'
#
loop_
_entity.id
_entity.type
_entity.pdbx_description
1 polymer ?
#
loop_
_entity_poly.entity_id
_entity_poly.type
_entity_poly.pdbx_seq_one_letter_code
_entity_poly.pdbx_strand_id
1 'polypeptide(L)'
;MKRGLATLMLVALLGGCRAHDRYTPLVDQDGLIPADQFALYGHEQAQAIAIGREFGAALKSKSVEGFAKQTADAVEYARSLPDVIAVQADTVGHLLTVTFKSGWRTAVLPIADGKRGDETEGLPPAARP
;
A
#
# COMPACT_ATOMS: atom_id res chain seq x y z
N MET A 1 2.59 29.22 37.86
CA MET A 1 3.41 28.00 37.71
C MET A 1 2.60 26.78 37.25
N LYS A 2 1.48 26.41 37.90
CA LYS A 2 0.68 25.22 37.54
C LYS A 2 0.08 25.24 36.12
N ARG A 3 -0.30 26.41 35.59
CA ARG A 3 -0.86 26.55 34.23
C ARG A 3 0.18 26.33 33.12
N GLY A 4 1.43 26.75 33.33
CA GLY A 4 2.50 26.56 32.34
C GLY A 4 2.92 25.09 32.19
N LEU A 5 2.89 24.34 33.30
CA LEU A 5 3.18 22.90 33.28
C LEU A 5 2.13 22.13 32.47
N ALA A 6 0.84 22.49 32.60
CA ALA A 6 -0.25 21.85 31.86
C ALA A 6 -0.13 22.10 30.34
N THR A 7 0.25 23.31 29.92
CA THR A 7 0.46 23.63 28.51
C THR A 7 1.65 22.86 27.92
N LEU A 8 2.76 22.75 28.68
CA LEU A 8 3.94 21.98 28.28
C LEU A 8 3.64 20.49 28.16
N MET A 9 2.83 19.94 29.07
CA MET A 9 2.39 18.55 29.02
C MET A 9 1.50 18.27 27.81
N LEU A 10 0.59 19.20 27.48
CA LEU A 10 -0.30 19.08 26.31
C LEU A 10 0.48 19.12 24.99
N VAL A 11 1.49 19.99 24.87
CA VAL A 11 2.37 20.07 23.70
C VAL A 11 3.23 18.80 23.56
N ALA A 12 3.76 18.26 24.67
CA ALA A 12 4.52 17.03 24.67
C ALA A 12 3.68 15.80 24.27
N LEU A 13 2.40 15.77 24.67
CA LEU A 13 1.45 14.71 24.29
C LEU A 13 1.06 14.78 22.80
N LEU A 14 0.91 15.99 22.24
CA LEU A 14 0.55 16.17 20.83
C LEU A 14 1.75 15.96 19.88
N GLY A 15 2.97 16.30 20.29
CA GLY A 15 4.19 16.08 19.51
C GLY A 15 4.66 14.62 19.44
N GLY A 16 4.06 13.73 20.25
CA GLY A 16 4.36 12.29 20.26
C GLY A 16 3.68 11.49 19.14
N CYS A 17 2.71 12.07 18.43
CA CYS A 17 2.13 11.47 17.24
C CYS A 17 3.12 11.63 16.09
N ARG A 18 4.07 10.70 15.94
CA ARG A 18 4.85 10.61 14.71
C ARG A 18 3.88 10.34 13.55
N ALA A 19 3.83 11.25 12.58
CA ALA A 19 3.23 10.95 11.30
C ALA A 19 4.05 9.82 10.67
N HIS A 20 3.50 8.61 10.66
CA HIS A 20 4.07 7.45 9.98
C HIS A 20 3.71 7.47 8.50
N ASP A 21 3.80 8.65 7.86
CA ASP A 21 3.62 8.77 6.42
C ASP A 21 4.85 8.17 5.75
N ARG A 22 4.69 6.93 5.28
CA ARG A 22 5.69 6.26 4.43
C ARG A 22 5.35 6.57 2.97
N TYR A 23 6.36 6.93 2.18
CA TYR A 23 6.19 7.26 0.77
C TYR A 23 6.61 6.10 -0.14
N THR A 24 5.76 5.81 -1.13
CA THR A 24 5.96 4.89 -2.27
C THR A 24 7.11 5.29 -3.20
N PRO A 25 8.00 4.42 -3.68
CA PRO A 25 8.63 4.55 -5.00
C PRO A 25 7.86 5.16 -6.18
N LEU A 26 6.52 5.03 -6.16
CA LEU A 26 5.69 4.87 -7.35
C LEU A 26 4.41 5.72 -7.24
N VAL A 27 4.00 6.24 -8.40
CA VAL A 27 3.31 7.53 -8.59
C VAL A 27 1.80 7.49 -8.33
N ASP A 28 1.44 7.11 -7.12
CA ASP A 28 0.71 8.00 -6.23
C ASP A 28 0.92 7.48 -4.79
N GLN A 29 1.82 8.05 -3.99
CA GLN A 29 2.03 9.46 -3.68
C GLN A 29 3.53 9.85 -3.87
N ASP A 30 3.82 10.59 -4.94
CA ASP A 30 5.09 11.29 -5.26
C ASP A 30 6.36 10.45 -5.50
N GLY A 31 6.23 9.30 -6.18
CA GLY A 31 7.35 8.55 -6.73
C GLY A 31 8.03 9.19 -7.95
N LEU A 32 9.23 8.71 -8.34
CA LEU A 32 9.97 9.23 -9.51
C LEU A 32 9.55 8.58 -10.85
N ILE A 33 8.78 7.49 -10.84
CA ILE A 33 8.44 6.68 -12.04
C ILE A 33 6.94 6.33 -12.05
N PRO A 34 6.20 6.60 -13.15
CA PRO A 34 4.79 6.22 -13.29
C PRO A 34 4.52 4.74 -12.99
N ALA A 35 3.37 4.44 -12.38
CA ALA A 35 2.99 3.08 -12.00
C ALA A 35 3.01 2.11 -13.20
N ASP A 36 2.41 2.52 -14.33
CA ASP A 36 2.43 1.73 -15.57
C ASP A 36 3.86 1.51 -16.07
N GLN A 37 4.70 2.54 -16.03
CA GLN A 37 6.08 2.42 -16.49
C GLN A 37 6.88 1.44 -15.61
N PHE A 38 6.68 1.47 -14.29
CA PHE A 38 7.33 0.54 -13.39
C PHE A 38 6.83 -0.89 -13.55
N ALA A 39 5.52 -1.08 -13.81
CA ALA A 39 4.93 -2.40 -14.06
C ALA A 39 5.64 -3.14 -15.21
N LEU A 40 6.14 -2.41 -16.20
CA LEU A 40 6.84 -2.98 -17.36
C LEU A 40 8.26 -3.49 -17.06
N TYR A 41 8.81 -3.24 -15.87
CA TYR A 41 10.17 -3.70 -15.51
C TYR A 41 10.24 -5.21 -15.22
N GLY A 42 9.11 -5.86 -14.97
CA GLY A 42 9.07 -7.30 -14.77
C GLY A 42 7.73 -7.79 -14.19
N HIS A 43 7.55 -9.11 -14.18
CA HIS A 43 6.32 -9.74 -13.71
C HIS A 43 5.98 -9.42 -12.25
N GLU A 44 6.97 -9.39 -11.37
CA GLU A 44 6.78 -9.07 -9.95
C GLU A 44 6.47 -7.58 -9.76
N GLN A 45 7.06 -6.70 -10.58
CA GLN A 45 6.78 -5.27 -10.57
C GLN A 45 5.35 -5.00 -11.04
N ALA A 46 4.89 -5.64 -12.11
CA ALA A 46 3.50 -5.60 -12.54
C ALA A 46 2.55 -6.10 -11.45
N GLN A 47 2.86 -7.22 -10.79
CA GLN A 47 2.06 -7.73 -9.67
C GLN A 47 2.03 -6.76 -8.48
N ALA A 48 3.16 -6.11 -8.13
CA ALA A 48 3.20 -5.11 -7.07
C ALA A 48 2.29 -3.91 -7.38
N ILE A 49 2.30 -3.42 -8.63
CA ILE A 49 1.40 -2.35 -9.08
C ILE A 49 -0.07 -2.81 -9.04
N ALA A 50 -0.35 -4.02 -9.52
CA ALA A 50 -1.70 -4.57 -9.51
C ALA A 50 -2.26 -4.71 -8.08
N ILE A 51 -1.45 -5.16 -7.12
CA ILE A 51 -1.82 -5.20 -5.71
C ILE A 51 -2.10 -3.79 -5.18
N GLY A 52 -1.23 -2.83 -5.51
CA GLY A 52 -1.41 -1.44 -5.11
C GLY A 52 -2.73 -0.86 -5.62
N ARG A 53 -3.07 -1.13 -6.88
CA ARG A 53 -4.34 -0.71 -7.49
C ARG A 53 -5.54 -1.34 -6.83
N GLU A 54 -5.53 -2.64 -6.57
CA GLU A 54 -6.63 -3.28 -5.82
C GLU A 54 -6.74 -2.75 -4.39
N PHE A 55 -5.59 -2.46 -3.78
CA PHE A 55 -5.56 -1.85 -2.48
C PHE A 55 -6.13 -0.43 -2.49
N GLY A 56 -5.93 0.37 -3.54
CA GLY A 56 -6.51 1.72 -3.66
C GLY A 56 -7.92 1.77 -4.24
N ALA A 57 -8.29 0.81 -5.09
CA ALA A 57 -9.55 0.78 -5.83
C ALA A 57 -10.77 0.57 -4.93
N ALA A 58 -10.59 -0.04 -3.76
CA ALA A 58 -11.69 -0.33 -2.83
C ALA A 58 -12.29 0.93 -2.15
N LEU A 59 -11.84 2.15 -2.45
CA LEU A 59 -12.21 3.32 -1.65
C LEU A 59 -13.55 4.00 -2.00
N LYS A 60 -14.40 4.10 -0.97
CA LYS A 60 -15.17 5.32 -0.65
C LYS A 60 -15.20 5.70 0.85
N SER A 61 -14.74 4.85 1.78
CA SER A 61 -14.96 5.07 3.23
C SER A 61 -13.66 5.44 3.96
N LYS A 62 -13.67 6.56 4.68
CA LYS A 62 -12.58 7.01 5.58
C LYS A 62 -12.67 6.41 6.99
N SER A 63 -13.50 5.38 7.18
CA SER A 63 -13.65 4.69 8.46
C SER A 63 -12.56 3.64 8.67
N VAL A 64 -12.29 3.32 9.94
CA VAL A 64 -11.35 2.25 10.31
C VAL A 64 -11.83 0.90 9.78
N GLU A 65 -13.13 0.62 9.86
CA GLU A 65 -13.73 -0.59 9.32
C GLU A 65 -13.59 -0.67 7.79
N GLY A 66 -13.75 0.45 7.09
CA GLY A 66 -13.55 0.56 5.65
C GLY A 66 -12.11 0.23 5.25
N PHE A 67 -11.14 0.80 5.97
CA PHE A 67 -9.73 0.52 5.74
C PHE A 67 -9.36 -0.94 6.05
N ALA A 68 -9.93 -1.53 7.10
CA ALA A 68 -9.70 -2.93 7.45
C ALA A 68 -10.24 -3.88 6.36
N LYS A 69 -11.43 -3.61 5.83
CA LYS A 69 -11.99 -4.38 4.71
C LYS A 69 -11.15 -4.25 3.44
N GLN A 70 -10.81 -3.03 3.05
CA GLN A 70 -9.92 -2.75 1.91
C GLN A 70 -8.59 -3.52 2.03
N THR A 71 -8.00 -3.50 3.22
CA THR A 71 -6.76 -4.24 3.52
C THR A 71 -6.95 -5.75 3.34
N ALA A 72 -8.07 -6.30 3.82
CA ALA A 72 -8.36 -7.72 3.69
C ALA A 72 -8.56 -8.15 2.23
N ASP A 73 -9.33 -7.38 1.47
CA ASP A 73 -9.61 -7.64 0.04
C ASP A 73 -8.29 -7.58 -0.78
N ALA A 74 -7.42 -6.60 -0.49
CA ALA A 74 -6.11 -6.48 -1.14
C ALA A 74 -5.15 -7.63 -0.77
N VAL A 75 -5.19 -8.11 0.48
CA VAL A 75 -4.44 -9.30 0.92
C VAL A 75 -4.91 -10.55 0.18
N GLU A 76 -6.23 -10.71 -0.01
CA GLU A 76 -6.80 -11.83 -0.77
C GLU A 76 -6.35 -11.79 -2.23
N TYR A 77 -6.46 -10.62 -2.88
CA TYR A 77 -5.96 -10.43 -4.24
C TYR A 77 -4.46 -10.71 -4.37
N ALA A 78 -3.63 -10.22 -3.44
CA ALA A 78 -2.20 -10.50 -3.45
C ALA A 78 -1.91 -12.00 -3.40
N ARG A 79 -2.69 -12.78 -2.64
CA ARG A 79 -2.52 -14.23 -2.51
C ARG A 79 -2.94 -15.01 -3.77
N SER A 80 -3.80 -14.45 -4.62
CA SER A 80 -4.17 -15.10 -5.88
C SER A 80 -3.11 -14.95 -6.97
N LEU A 81 -2.15 -14.04 -6.79
CA LEU A 81 -1.12 -13.77 -7.78
C LEU A 81 -0.02 -14.84 -7.75
N PRO A 82 0.49 -15.26 -8.92
CA PRO A 82 1.31 -16.44 -9.04
C PRO A 82 2.68 -16.31 -8.38
N ASP A 83 3.27 -15.11 -8.32
CA ASP A 83 4.63 -14.95 -7.80
C ASP A 83 4.70 -14.45 -6.36
N VAL A 84 3.54 -14.20 -5.73
CA VAL A 84 3.46 -13.82 -4.33
C VAL A 84 3.58 -15.06 -3.44
N ILE A 85 4.50 -15.03 -2.48
CA ILE A 85 4.69 -16.13 -1.51
C ILE A 85 4.31 -15.73 -0.08
N ALA A 86 4.31 -14.44 0.24
CA ALA A 86 3.85 -13.93 1.52
C ALA A 86 3.31 -12.52 1.38
N VAL A 87 2.28 -12.23 2.16
CA VAL A 87 1.71 -10.88 2.30
C VAL A 87 1.39 -10.61 3.77
N GLN A 88 1.79 -9.45 4.25
CA GLN A 88 1.52 -8.99 5.61
C GLN A 88 0.94 -7.57 5.57
N ALA A 89 -0.21 -7.38 6.20
CA ALA A 89 -0.76 -6.06 6.42
C ALA A 89 -0.01 -5.33 7.55
N ASP A 90 0.46 -4.11 7.28
CA ASP A 90 0.95 -3.18 8.28
C ASP A 90 -0.15 -2.11 8.49
N THR A 91 -0.94 -2.31 9.54
CA THR A 91 -2.06 -1.42 9.87
C THR A 91 -1.62 -0.07 10.44
N VAL A 92 -0.37 0.04 10.93
CA VAL A 92 0.20 1.30 11.44
C VAL A 92 0.79 2.11 10.30
N GLY A 93 1.48 1.44 9.37
CA GLY A 93 2.07 2.05 8.17
C GLY A 93 1.10 2.19 6.98
N HIS A 94 -0.15 1.75 7.14
CA HIS A 94 -1.19 1.73 6.10
C HIS A 94 -0.73 1.14 4.76
N LEU A 95 0.05 0.05 4.84
CA LEU A 95 0.67 -0.59 3.68
C LEU A 95 0.58 -2.11 3.74
N LEU A 96 0.85 -2.77 2.63
CA LEU A 96 1.13 -4.20 2.59
C LEU A 96 2.63 -4.43 2.41
N THR A 97 3.19 -5.39 3.14
CA THR A 97 4.51 -5.94 2.82
C THR A 97 4.32 -7.21 2.04
N VAL A 98 4.83 -7.25 0.82
CA VAL A 98 4.72 -8.39 -0.10
C VAL A 98 6.11 -8.98 -0.32
N THR A 99 6.19 -10.31 -0.25
CA THR A 99 7.39 -11.08 -0.61
C THR A 99 7.06 -11.94 -1.82
N PHE A 100 7.91 -11.86 -2.84
CA PHE A 100 7.78 -12.62 -4.08
C PHE A 100 8.73 -13.83 -4.12
N LYS A 101 8.50 -14.73 -5.08
CA LYS A 101 9.30 -15.95 -5.30
C LYS A 101 10.79 -15.66 -5.55
N SER A 102 11.13 -14.54 -6.17
CA SER A 102 12.53 -14.11 -6.34
C SER A 102 13.26 -13.82 -5.03
N GLY A 103 12.53 -13.72 -3.92
CA GLY A 103 13.02 -13.19 -2.65
C GLY A 103 12.90 -11.66 -2.54
N TRP A 104 12.43 -10.98 -3.60
CA TRP A 104 12.13 -9.55 -3.52
C TRP A 104 11.02 -9.29 -2.51
N ARG A 105 11.31 -8.43 -1.53
CA ARG A 105 10.37 -7.97 -0.51
C ARG A 105 10.18 -6.47 -0.65
N THR A 106 8.93 -6.03 -0.80
CA THR A 106 8.61 -4.62 -1.00
C THR A 106 7.40 -4.18 -0.17
N ALA A 107 7.36 -2.90 0.15
CA ALA A 107 6.14 -2.25 0.60
C ALA A 107 5.28 -1.92 -0.63
N VAL A 108 3.99 -2.19 -0.52
CA VAL A 108 2.97 -1.84 -1.51
C VAL A 108 1.98 -0.92 -0.83
N LEU A 109 1.88 0.29 -1.35
CA LEU A 109 0.91 1.28 -0.91
C LEU A 109 -0.34 1.23 -1.78
N PRO A 110 -1.48 1.74 -1.28
CA PRO A 110 -2.66 1.92 -2.12
C PRO A 110 -2.33 2.86 -3.29
N ILE A 111 -2.70 2.45 -4.50
CA ILE A 111 -2.59 3.24 -5.73
C ILE A 111 -4.00 3.62 -6.18
N ALA A 112 -4.29 4.92 -6.24
CA ALA A 112 -5.60 5.49 -6.54
C ALA A 112 -5.62 6.18 -7.92
N ASP A 113 -5.00 5.55 -8.92
CA ASP A 113 -4.90 6.03 -10.30
C ASP A 113 -6.18 5.77 -11.15
N GLY A 114 -7.23 5.22 -10.52
CA GLY A 114 -8.51 4.92 -11.14
C GLY A 114 -8.56 3.59 -11.91
N LYS A 115 -7.48 2.82 -11.92
CA LYS A 115 -7.39 1.50 -12.57
C LYS A 115 -7.54 0.36 -11.57
N ARG A 116 -7.95 -0.80 -12.06
CA ARG A 116 -7.96 -2.07 -11.32
C ARG A 116 -6.66 -2.86 -11.49
N GLY A 117 -6.48 -3.87 -10.64
CA GLY A 117 -5.28 -4.70 -10.66
C GLY A 117 -5.10 -5.44 -11.97
N ASP A 118 -6.17 -6.00 -12.53
CA ASP A 118 -6.20 -6.72 -13.80
C ASP A 118 -5.95 -5.83 -15.03
N GLU A 119 -6.17 -4.52 -14.90
CA GLU A 119 -5.80 -3.50 -15.90
C GLU A 119 -4.30 -3.19 -15.92
N THR A 120 -3.49 -3.86 -15.09
CA THR A 120 -2.04 -3.64 -15.03
C THR A 120 -1.31 -4.35 -16.16
N GLU A 121 -0.64 -3.56 -17.00
CA GLU A 121 0.23 -4.10 -18.04
C GLU A 121 1.42 -4.87 -17.44
N GLY A 122 1.92 -5.88 -18.17
CA GLY A 122 3.05 -6.70 -17.71
C GLY A 122 2.67 -7.86 -16.78
N LEU A 123 1.39 -8.01 -16.39
CA LEU A 123 0.95 -9.15 -15.59
C LEU A 123 1.26 -10.48 -16.30
N PRO A 124 1.80 -11.49 -15.58
CA PRO A 124 2.02 -12.81 -16.13
C PRO A 124 0.69 -13.42 -16.59
N PRO A 125 0.68 -14.30 -17.61
CA PRO A 125 -0.55 -14.89 -18.13
C PRO A 125 -1.43 -15.55 -17.06
N ALA A 126 -0.82 -16.18 -16.06
CA ALA A 126 -1.53 -16.85 -14.95
C ALA A 126 -2.18 -15.88 -13.94
N ALA A 127 -1.87 -14.58 -14.01
CA ALA A 127 -2.44 -13.54 -13.14
C ALA A 127 -3.60 -12.78 -13.79
N ARG A 128 -3.93 -13.06 -15.06
CA ARG A 128 -5.07 -12.44 -15.74
C ARG A 128 -6.31 -13.32 -15.54
N PRO A 129 -7.49 -12.72 -15.32
CA PRO A 129 -8.74 -13.47 -15.16
C PRO A 129 -9.09 -14.31 -16.40
#